data_AF-A0A956K427-F1
#
_entry.id   AF-A0A956K427-F1
#
_cell.length_a   1.000
_cell.length_b   1.000
_cell.length_c   1.000
_cell.angle_alpha   90.00
_cell.angle_beta   90.00
_cell.angle_gamma   90.00
#
_symmetry.space_group_name_H-M   'P 1'
#
loop_
_entity.id
_entity.type
_entity.pdbx_description
1 polymer ?
#
loop_
_entity_poly.entity_id
_entity_poly.type
_entity_poly.pdbx_seq_one_letter_code
_entity_poly.pdbx_strand_id
1 'polypeptide(L)'
;MLGGVIAALGGLTFAELGALVPRAGGQYELLRDAYGRGTGFVYVFCTATAIQAGSIGVIALVCVDNLAVTITGELLAPLPKLGSALLLTAGVAVANAAGLRWGARIQNLTVIAKLATLLAVAGVALWASAEPDTAASAGVEAVANSQPALHPVAAVAAALVPTLFTFGGWQQVLWMGGEVRAPERNLPLSILVGVAAVITVYLLANWAYLALLGHAGVAGSQTLAADAVAVVFGDGGRRAIAAAVAVSALGVLNAQLLTAPRLLFALARDVKIFARLGQVHATRGTPVPAIAVLTLMAMALLVLAGEDGIDRLLTGVVLVDGVFFMLTGLASLVLARKHPHAQRPVRMPGFPLVPLLFGLAELGMLVGVWLDPAVRGAAVIGAGWIGVALLLYLWRFRTG
;
A
#
# COMPACT_ATOMS: atom_id res chain seq x y z
N MET A 1 1.81 6.43 -15.51
CA MET A 1 1.42 5.49 -16.59
C MET A 1 2.05 4.12 -16.43
N LEU A 2 3.39 4.00 -16.46
CA LEU A 2 4.07 2.70 -16.35
C LEU A 2 3.65 1.89 -15.11
N GLY A 3 3.58 2.52 -13.92
CA GLY A 3 3.07 1.86 -12.71
C GLY A 3 1.63 1.32 -12.85
N GLY A 4 0.78 1.98 -13.64
CA GLY A 4 -0.57 1.49 -13.94
C GLY A 4 -0.56 0.27 -14.86
N VAL A 5 0.37 0.20 -15.81
CA VAL A 5 0.58 -1.02 -16.64
C VAL A 5 1.04 -2.18 -15.76
N ILE A 6 2.00 -1.94 -14.86
CA ILE A 6 2.49 -2.95 -13.91
C ILE A 6 1.34 -3.42 -13.00
N ALA A 7 0.55 -2.50 -12.47
CA ALA A 7 -0.63 -2.81 -11.66
C ALA A 7 -1.68 -3.62 -12.44
N ALA A 8 -1.90 -3.34 -13.72
CA ALA A 8 -2.81 -4.11 -14.57
C ALA A 8 -2.30 -5.54 -14.81
N LEU A 9 -1.01 -5.72 -15.07
CA LEU A 9 -0.37 -7.03 -15.21
C LEU A 9 -0.46 -7.84 -13.90
N GLY A 10 -0.19 -7.18 -12.77
CA GLY A 10 -0.36 -7.76 -11.43
C GLY A 10 -1.81 -8.13 -11.15
N GLY A 11 -2.75 -7.24 -11.43
CA GLY A 11 -4.19 -7.45 -11.28
C GLY A 11 -4.71 -8.64 -12.08
N LEU A 12 -4.32 -8.78 -13.35
CA LEU A 12 -4.63 -9.96 -14.17
C LEU A 12 -4.04 -11.24 -13.55
N THR A 13 -2.78 -11.19 -13.14
CA THR A 13 -2.11 -12.36 -12.55
C THR A 13 -2.76 -12.80 -11.25
N PHE A 14 -3.06 -11.88 -10.35
CA PHE A 14 -3.67 -12.19 -9.07
C PHE A 14 -5.17 -12.46 -9.15
N ALA A 15 -5.87 -11.95 -10.17
CA ALA A 15 -7.24 -12.34 -10.44
C ALA A 15 -7.34 -13.84 -10.77
N GLU A 16 -6.42 -14.36 -11.60
CA GLU A 16 -6.33 -15.81 -11.85
C GLU A 16 -5.99 -16.57 -10.56
N LEU A 17 -4.97 -16.13 -9.83
CA LEU A 17 -4.53 -16.80 -8.59
C LEU A 17 -5.57 -16.78 -7.47
N GLY A 18 -6.33 -15.69 -7.35
CA GLY A 18 -7.41 -15.54 -6.36
C GLY A 18 -8.57 -16.51 -6.63
N ALA A 19 -8.88 -16.76 -7.90
CA ALA A 19 -9.86 -17.79 -8.27
C ALA A 19 -9.35 -19.21 -8.01
N LEU A 20 -8.04 -19.44 -8.14
CA LEU A 20 -7.41 -20.75 -7.88
C LEU A 20 -7.39 -21.13 -6.40
N VAL A 21 -7.17 -20.16 -5.51
CA VAL A 21 -7.08 -20.40 -4.05
C VAL A 21 -8.02 -19.45 -3.29
N PRO A 22 -9.34 -19.71 -3.33
CA PRO A 22 -10.35 -18.85 -2.71
C PRO A 22 -10.48 -19.12 -1.20
N ARG A 23 -9.38 -18.96 -0.46
CA ARG A 23 -9.31 -19.24 0.99
C ARG A 23 -8.81 -18.03 1.77
N ALA A 24 -9.11 -18.00 3.06
CA ALA A 24 -8.56 -16.97 3.95
C ALA A 24 -7.03 -17.08 3.99
N GLY A 25 -6.33 -15.97 3.74
CA GLY A 25 -4.88 -15.96 3.56
C GLY A 25 -4.40 -16.57 2.24
N GLY A 26 -5.18 -16.49 1.16
CA GLY A 26 -4.90 -17.16 -0.12
C GLY A 26 -3.47 -16.94 -0.66
N GLN A 27 -2.90 -15.75 -0.52
CA GLN A 27 -1.52 -15.47 -0.95
C GLN A 27 -0.46 -16.26 -0.15
N TYR A 28 -0.69 -16.51 1.14
CA TYR A 28 0.16 -17.39 1.95
C TYR A 28 0.09 -18.84 1.44
N GLU A 29 -1.11 -19.35 1.20
CA GLU A 29 -1.30 -20.72 0.68
C GLU A 29 -0.65 -20.87 -0.71
N LEU A 30 -0.82 -19.88 -1.59
CA LEU A 30 -0.20 -19.85 -2.92
C LEU A 30 1.32 -19.98 -2.87
N LEU A 31 1.99 -19.15 -2.05
CA LEU A 31 3.44 -19.20 -1.91
C LEU A 31 3.92 -20.47 -1.21
N ARG A 32 3.15 -20.96 -0.23
CA ARG A 32 3.42 -22.23 0.47
C ARG A 32 3.34 -23.42 -0.50
N ASP A 33 2.33 -23.47 -1.35
CA ASP A 33 2.09 -24.60 -2.24
C ASP A 33 3.04 -24.55 -3.46
N ALA A 34 3.38 -23.34 -3.93
CA ALA A 34 4.35 -23.15 -5.00
C ALA A 34 5.81 -23.43 -4.55
N TYR A 35 6.23 -22.93 -3.38
CA TYR A 35 7.66 -22.91 -2.99
C TYR A 35 7.97 -23.62 -1.67
N GLY A 36 6.97 -24.03 -0.90
CA GLY A 36 7.13 -24.72 0.38
C GLY A 36 6.81 -23.85 1.60
N ARG A 37 6.74 -24.50 2.77
CA ARG A 37 6.34 -23.89 4.05
C ARG A 37 7.24 -22.73 4.48
N GLY A 38 8.54 -22.78 4.18
CA GLY A 38 9.50 -21.72 4.50
C GLY A 38 9.16 -20.41 3.81
N THR A 39 8.89 -20.43 2.50
CA THR A 39 8.52 -19.23 1.74
C THR A 39 7.21 -18.62 2.24
N GLY A 40 6.21 -19.46 2.53
CA GLY A 40 4.95 -19.00 3.14
C GLY A 40 5.18 -18.30 4.49
N PHE A 41 6.02 -18.87 5.37
CA PHE A 41 6.36 -18.25 6.65
C PHE A 41 7.05 -16.90 6.46
N VAL A 42 8.10 -16.86 5.63
CA VAL A 42 8.88 -15.64 5.36
C VAL A 42 7.98 -14.54 4.79
N TYR A 43 7.06 -14.90 3.88
CA TYR A 43 6.06 -13.97 3.36
C TYR A 43 5.18 -13.38 4.46
N VAL A 44 4.54 -14.20 5.30
CA VAL A 44 3.64 -13.66 6.35
C VAL A 44 4.41 -12.83 7.37
N PHE A 45 5.62 -13.28 7.75
CA PHE A 45 6.48 -12.54 8.67
C PHE A 45 6.81 -11.15 8.11
N CYS A 46 7.35 -11.08 6.89
CA CYS A 46 7.72 -9.82 6.26
C CYS A 46 6.49 -8.95 5.97
N THR A 47 5.37 -9.54 5.57
CA THR A 47 4.13 -8.80 5.33
C THR A 47 3.64 -8.13 6.60
N ALA A 48 3.58 -8.87 7.72
CA ALA A 48 3.12 -8.30 8.98
C ALA A 48 4.11 -7.25 9.54
N THR A 49 5.41 -7.55 9.49
CA THR A 49 6.42 -6.78 10.24
C THR A 49 7.12 -5.69 9.47
N ALA A 50 7.11 -5.73 8.13
CA ALA A 50 7.70 -4.68 7.29
C ALA A 50 6.64 -4.01 6.43
N ILE A 51 5.91 -4.77 5.62
CA ILE A 51 4.99 -4.22 4.60
C ILE A 51 3.81 -3.50 5.27
N GLN A 52 3.05 -4.20 6.11
CA GLN A 52 1.87 -3.67 6.77
C GLN A 52 2.25 -2.65 7.85
N ALA A 53 3.25 -2.98 8.67
CA ALA A 53 3.75 -2.08 9.71
C ALA A 53 4.29 -0.75 9.13
N GLY A 54 5.11 -0.83 8.08
CA GLY A 54 5.64 0.35 7.40
C GLY A 54 4.55 1.16 6.71
N SER A 55 3.58 0.49 6.06
CA SER A 55 2.43 1.16 5.44
C SER A 55 1.59 1.92 6.46
N ILE A 56 1.31 1.32 7.61
CA ILE A 56 0.61 1.99 8.72
C ILE A 56 1.39 3.25 9.15
N GLY A 57 2.72 3.15 9.27
CA GLY A 57 3.57 4.30 9.59
C GLY A 57 3.48 5.43 8.56
N VAL A 58 3.64 5.11 7.27
CA VAL A 58 3.52 6.09 6.16
C VAL A 58 2.17 6.80 6.23
N ILE A 59 1.08 6.04 6.32
CA ILE A 59 -0.27 6.60 6.30
C ILE A 59 -0.53 7.45 7.55
N ALA A 60 0.03 7.08 8.71
CA ALA A 60 -0.09 7.87 9.94
C ALA A 60 0.60 9.23 9.80
N LEU A 61 1.81 9.28 9.25
CA LEU A 61 2.53 10.55 9.01
C LEU A 61 1.77 11.43 8.00
N VAL A 62 1.29 10.86 6.89
CA VAL A 62 0.48 11.58 5.89
C VAL A 62 -0.81 12.13 6.50
N CYS A 63 -1.45 11.37 7.38
CA CYS A 63 -2.64 11.83 8.09
C CYS A 63 -2.32 13.04 8.98
N VAL A 64 -1.22 12.99 9.72
CA VAL A 64 -0.79 14.08 10.60
C VAL A 64 -0.44 15.34 9.81
N ASP A 65 0.27 15.21 8.68
CA ASP A 65 0.60 16.36 7.81
C ASP A 65 -0.66 17.09 7.33
N ASN A 66 -1.65 16.33 6.88
CA ASN A 66 -2.92 16.91 6.41
C ASN A 66 -3.79 17.44 7.55
N LEU A 67 -3.76 16.82 8.74
CA LEU A 67 -4.41 17.39 9.93
C LEU A 67 -3.79 18.73 10.32
N ALA A 68 -2.46 18.85 10.28
CA ALA A 68 -1.76 20.10 10.60
C ALA A 68 -2.16 21.26 9.67
N VAL A 69 -2.34 20.99 8.38
CA VAL A 69 -2.89 21.96 7.43
C VAL A 69 -4.34 22.33 7.77
N THR A 70 -5.16 21.34 8.15
CA THR A 70 -6.60 21.53 8.44
C THR A 70 -6.84 22.48 9.62
N ILE A 71 -6.23 22.21 10.77
CA ILE A 71 -6.56 22.89 12.03
C ILE A 71 -5.68 24.09 12.36
N THR A 72 -4.88 24.57 11.39
CA THR A 72 -3.80 25.56 11.57
C THR A 72 -2.82 25.07 12.64
N GLY A 73 -1.59 24.73 12.23
CA GLY A 73 -0.61 23.98 13.05
C GLY A 73 -0.46 24.40 14.52
N GLU A 74 -0.86 25.61 14.91
CA GLU A 74 -0.96 26.11 16.29
C GLU A 74 -1.69 25.18 17.27
N LEU A 75 -2.76 24.47 16.88
CA LEU A 75 -3.45 23.52 17.79
C LEU A 75 -2.71 22.18 17.96
N LEU A 76 -1.90 21.76 16.98
CA LEU A 76 -1.05 20.56 17.05
C LEU A 76 0.38 20.85 17.50
N ALA A 77 0.77 22.13 17.55
CA ALA A 77 2.07 22.62 17.96
C ALA A 77 2.63 22.03 19.27
N PRO A 78 1.83 21.67 20.30
CA PRO A 78 2.41 21.09 21.51
C PRO A 78 2.95 19.65 21.33
N LEU A 79 2.60 18.93 20.25
CA LEU A 79 3.07 17.57 20.01
C LEU A 79 3.92 17.48 18.73
N PRO A 80 5.14 16.90 18.78
CA PRO A 80 5.93 16.67 17.57
C PRO A 80 5.17 15.74 16.61
N LYS A 81 5.40 15.88 15.30
CA LYS A 81 4.73 15.10 14.24
C LYS A 81 4.77 13.59 14.52
N LEU A 82 5.93 13.08 14.95
CA LEU A 82 6.12 11.70 15.33
C LEU A 82 5.21 11.28 16.51
N GLY A 83 5.11 12.12 17.55
CA GLY A 83 4.25 11.87 18.70
C GLY A 83 2.77 11.78 18.31
N SER A 84 2.32 12.70 17.45
CA SER A 84 0.97 12.68 16.88
C SER A 84 0.69 11.41 16.07
N ALA A 85 1.64 10.96 15.24
CA ALA A 85 1.49 9.74 14.44
C ALA A 85 1.44 8.47 15.30
N LEU A 86 2.25 8.41 16.37
CA LEU A 86 2.24 7.30 17.34
C LEU A 86 0.91 7.22 18.08
N LEU A 87 0.42 8.35 18.60
CA LEU A 87 -0.86 8.44 19.29
C LEU A 87 -2.02 8.07 18.37
N LEU A 88 -2.00 8.55 17.12
CA LEU A 88 -3.01 8.22 16.14
C LEU A 88 -3.05 6.71 15.85
N THR A 89 -1.88 6.11 15.61
CA THR A 89 -1.74 4.67 15.34
C THR A 89 -2.26 3.84 16.51
N ALA A 90 -1.89 4.20 17.74
CA ALA A 90 -2.38 3.55 18.95
C ALA A 90 -3.90 3.72 19.13
N GLY A 91 -4.43 4.92 18.90
CA GLY A 91 -5.86 5.22 19.02
C GLY A 91 -6.71 4.39 18.06
N VAL A 92 -6.31 4.30 16.78
CA VAL A 92 -7.02 3.47 15.79
C VAL A 92 -6.93 1.98 16.15
N ALA A 93 -5.79 1.51 16.67
CA ALA A 93 -5.63 0.14 17.13
C ALA A 93 -6.55 -0.20 18.31
N VAL A 94 -6.65 0.70 19.30
CA VAL A 94 -7.57 0.54 20.45
C VAL A 94 -9.02 0.50 19.97
N ALA A 95 -9.41 1.39 19.05
CA ALA A 95 -10.75 1.39 18.47
C ALA A 95 -11.06 0.07 17.74
N ASN A 96 -10.11 -0.44 16.96
CA ASN A 96 -10.25 -1.72 16.27
C ASN A 96 -10.26 -2.92 17.24
N ALA A 97 -9.54 -2.86 18.35
CA ALA A 97 -9.58 -3.88 19.39
C ALA A 97 -10.92 -3.89 20.16
N ALA A 98 -11.56 -2.73 20.30
CA ALA A 98 -12.81 -2.54 21.05
C ALA A 98 -14.05 -3.14 20.33
N GLY A 99 -14.08 -3.22 19.00
CA GLY A 99 -15.11 -3.99 18.28
C GLY A 99 -15.20 -3.76 16.76
N LEU A 100 -15.43 -4.85 16.00
CA LEU A 100 -15.43 -4.84 14.53
C LEU A 100 -16.54 -4.00 13.86
N ARG A 101 -17.69 -3.83 14.52
CA ARG A 101 -18.87 -3.17 13.92
C ARG A 101 -18.64 -1.68 13.63
N TRP A 102 -17.79 -1.03 14.42
CA TRP A 102 -17.44 0.38 14.24
C TRP A 102 -16.47 0.57 13.06
N GLY A 103 -15.45 -0.29 12.97
CA GLY A 103 -14.44 -0.22 11.91
C GLY A 103 -15.02 -0.35 10.49
N ALA A 104 -16.01 -1.24 10.29
CA ALA A 104 -16.66 -1.42 8.99
C ALA A 104 -17.50 -0.20 8.54
N ARG A 105 -18.18 0.48 9.47
CA ARG A 105 -18.99 1.68 9.16
C ARG A 105 -18.12 2.87 8.77
N ILE A 106 -17.02 3.08 9.51
CA ILE A 106 -16.02 4.11 9.20
C ILE A 106 -15.43 3.85 7.81
N GLN A 107 -15.12 2.60 7.48
CA GLN A 107 -14.55 2.24 6.19
C GLN A 107 -15.43 2.65 5.00
N ASN A 108 -16.72 2.29 5.01
CA ASN A 108 -17.61 2.54 3.86
C ASN A 108 -17.81 4.03 3.58
N LEU A 109 -17.92 4.86 4.63
CA LEU A 109 -18.03 6.31 4.49
C LEU A 109 -16.77 6.91 3.87
N THR A 110 -15.59 6.42 4.27
CA THR A 110 -14.33 6.96 3.77
C THR A 110 -14.06 6.64 2.30
N VAL A 111 -14.56 5.53 1.75
CA VAL A 111 -14.33 5.18 0.34
C VAL A 111 -15.04 6.14 -0.61
N ILE A 112 -16.31 6.45 -0.35
CA ILE A 112 -17.09 7.37 -1.18
C ILE A 112 -16.49 8.78 -1.09
N ALA A 113 -16.17 9.22 0.13
CA ALA A 113 -15.55 10.53 0.35
C ALA A 113 -14.22 10.67 -0.41
N LYS A 114 -13.36 9.63 -0.40
CA LYS A 114 -12.08 9.61 -1.12
C LYS A 114 -12.24 9.81 -2.63
N LEU A 115 -13.13 9.05 -3.25
CA LEU A 115 -13.38 9.16 -4.69
C LEU A 115 -13.95 10.54 -5.03
N ALA A 116 -14.87 11.05 -4.22
CA ALA A 116 -15.42 12.39 -4.39
C ALA A 116 -14.32 13.46 -4.30
N THR A 117 -13.38 13.38 -3.35
CA THR A 117 -12.26 14.31 -3.24
C THR A 117 -11.37 14.31 -4.49
N LEU A 118 -11.00 13.13 -5.00
CA LEU A 118 -10.15 13.03 -6.20
C LEU A 118 -10.85 13.55 -7.45
N LEU A 119 -12.15 13.26 -7.60
CA LEU A 119 -12.96 13.79 -8.70
C LEU A 119 -13.17 15.30 -8.57
N ALA A 120 -13.32 15.83 -7.36
CA ALA A 120 -13.42 17.26 -7.12
C ALA A 120 -12.15 17.98 -7.56
N VAL A 121 -10.96 17.48 -7.20
CA VAL A 121 -9.67 18.04 -7.66
C VAL A 121 -9.59 18.06 -9.19
N ALA A 122 -9.97 16.97 -9.84
CA ALA A 122 -10.00 16.90 -11.31
C ALA A 122 -10.99 17.89 -11.93
N GLY A 123 -12.17 18.06 -11.33
CA GLY A 123 -13.17 19.04 -11.74
C GLY A 123 -12.67 20.48 -11.60
N VAL A 124 -11.95 20.79 -10.51
CA VAL A 124 -11.31 22.10 -10.30
C VAL A 124 -10.27 22.38 -11.39
N ALA A 125 -9.43 21.40 -11.75
CA ALA A 125 -8.46 21.57 -12.82
C ALA A 125 -9.11 21.78 -14.19
N LEU A 126 -10.20 21.05 -14.50
CA LEU A 126 -10.96 21.24 -15.73
C LEU A 126 -11.60 22.64 -15.79
N TRP A 127 -12.15 23.11 -14.68
CA TRP A 127 -12.74 24.45 -14.59
C TRP A 127 -11.68 25.55 -14.75
N ALA A 128 -10.57 25.45 -14.03
CA ALA A 128 -9.48 26.42 -14.12
C ALA A 128 -8.84 26.46 -15.52
N SER A 129 -8.63 25.30 -16.17
CA SER A 129 -8.07 25.25 -17.53
C SER A 129 -8.99 25.81 -18.62
N ALA A 130 -10.28 26.02 -18.33
CA ALA A 130 -11.21 26.66 -19.26
C ALA A 130 -11.16 28.20 -19.19
N GLU A 131 -10.56 28.79 -18.15
CA GLU A 131 -10.38 30.24 -18.03
C GLU A 131 -9.03 30.68 -18.63
N PRO A 132 -9.00 31.55 -19.65
CA PRO A 132 -7.77 31.96 -20.33
C PRO A 132 -6.73 32.66 -19.43
N ASP A 133 -7.17 33.32 -18.36
CA ASP A 133 -6.31 34.16 -17.51
C ASP A 133 -5.62 33.40 -16.36
N THR A 134 -6.12 32.23 -15.95
CA THR A 134 -5.54 31.45 -14.84
C THR A 134 -4.44 30.49 -15.28
N ALA A 135 -4.45 30.07 -16.56
CA ALA A 135 -3.40 29.23 -17.15
C ALA A 135 -2.03 29.93 -17.24
N ALA A 136 -1.99 31.26 -17.16
CA ALA A 136 -0.77 32.06 -17.28
C ALA A 136 -0.06 32.39 -15.95
N SER A 137 -0.68 32.12 -14.79
CA SER A 137 -0.17 32.58 -13.48
C SER A 137 0.51 31.51 -12.61
N ALA A 138 0.53 30.24 -13.01
CA ALA A 138 1.21 29.18 -12.25
C ALA A 138 2.73 29.12 -12.52
N GLY A 139 3.38 30.29 -12.53
CA GLY A 139 4.84 30.42 -12.52
C GLY A 139 5.39 30.10 -11.13
N VAL A 140 5.26 28.85 -10.67
CA VAL A 140 6.06 28.38 -9.54
C VAL A 140 7.50 28.33 -10.03
N GLU A 141 8.35 29.22 -9.51
CA GLU A 141 9.78 29.22 -9.82
C GLU A 141 10.32 27.80 -9.63
N ALA A 142 10.97 27.28 -10.68
CA ALA A 142 11.62 25.99 -10.60
C ALA A 142 12.69 26.06 -9.51
N VAL A 143 12.44 25.40 -8.39
CA VAL A 143 13.50 25.11 -7.42
C VAL A 143 14.55 24.31 -8.19
N ALA A 144 15.70 24.92 -8.43
CA ALA A 144 16.82 24.28 -9.09
C ALA A 144 17.29 23.12 -8.19
N ASN A 145 16.78 21.91 -8.45
CA ASN A 145 17.25 20.72 -7.77
C ASN A 145 18.69 20.46 -8.23
N SER A 146 19.64 20.85 -7.39
CA SER A 146 21.07 20.57 -7.50
C SER A 146 21.41 19.10 -7.21
N GLN A 147 20.48 18.18 -7.48
CA GLN A 147 20.76 16.75 -7.41
C GLN A 147 21.46 16.31 -8.70
N PRO A 148 22.53 15.49 -8.61
CA PRO A 148 23.19 14.98 -9.79
C PRO A 148 22.16 14.26 -10.68
N ALA A 149 22.18 14.55 -11.98
CA ALA A 149 21.27 13.91 -12.93
C ALA A 149 21.43 12.38 -12.83
N LEU A 150 20.41 11.71 -12.29
CA LEU A 150 20.35 10.27 -12.28
C LEU A 150 20.32 9.77 -13.73
N HIS A 151 20.93 8.60 -13.98
CA HIS A 151 20.72 7.90 -15.24
C HIS A 151 19.21 7.70 -15.46
N PRO A 152 18.66 7.91 -16.67
CA PRO A 152 17.21 7.90 -16.90
C PRO A 152 16.49 6.65 -16.38
N VAL A 153 17.15 5.49 -16.48
CA VAL A 153 16.63 4.21 -15.94
C VAL A 153 16.52 4.23 -14.41
N ALA A 154 17.52 4.78 -13.72
CA ALA A 154 17.49 4.91 -12.26
C ALA A 154 16.42 5.91 -11.81
N ALA A 155 16.24 7.02 -12.53
CA ALA A 155 15.18 7.98 -12.25
C ALA A 155 13.77 7.37 -12.40
N VAL A 156 13.54 6.59 -13.47
CA VAL A 156 12.27 5.86 -13.65
C VAL A 156 12.05 4.84 -12.54
N ALA A 157 13.08 4.09 -12.14
CA ALA A 157 12.96 3.12 -11.06
C ALA A 157 12.67 3.78 -9.69
N ALA A 158 13.35 4.88 -9.39
CA ALA A 158 13.10 5.67 -8.18
C ALA A 158 11.65 6.20 -8.16
N ALA A 159 11.15 6.72 -9.29
CA ALA A 159 9.77 7.18 -9.40
C ALA A 159 8.73 6.04 -9.32
N LEU A 160 9.09 4.82 -9.73
CA LEU A 160 8.22 3.65 -9.62
C LEU A 160 7.98 3.24 -8.18
N VAL A 161 8.91 3.49 -7.25
CA VAL A 161 8.76 3.11 -5.83
C VAL A 161 7.51 3.74 -5.18
N PRO A 162 7.38 5.08 -5.08
CA PRO A 162 6.17 5.69 -4.54
C PRO A 162 4.95 5.43 -5.41
N THR A 163 5.13 5.31 -6.73
CA THR A 163 4.02 4.97 -7.64
C THR A 163 3.43 3.61 -7.30
N LEU A 164 4.23 2.55 -7.17
CA LEU A 164 3.76 1.20 -6.89
C LEU A 164 3.20 1.07 -5.47
N PHE A 165 3.75 1.82 -4.50
CA PHE A 165 3.13 1.95 -3.17
C PHE A 165 1.68 2.42 -3.28
N THR A 166 1.40 3.47 -4.07
CA THR A 166 0.02 3.98 -4.21
C THR A 166 -0.91 3.01 -4.90
N PHE A 167 -0.42 2.18 -5.83
CA PHE A 167 -1.23 1.15 -6.50
C PHE A 167 -1.49 -0.08 -5.63
N GLY A 168 -0.74 -0.28 -4.55
CA GLY A 168 -0.88 -1.44 -3.67
C GLY A 168 -2.26 -1.53 -3.01
N GLY A 169 -2.64 -2.75 -2.62
CA GLY A 169 -3.84 -3.04 -1.83
C GLY A 169 -4.79 -4.05 -2.48
N TRP A 170 -4.78 -4.18 -3.80
CA TRP A 170 -5.64 -5.13 -4.52
C TRP A 170 -5.30 -6.60 -4.18
N GLN A 171 -4.07 -6.91 -3.78
CA GLN A 171 -3.66 -8.23 -3.30
C GLN A 171 -4.36 -8.63 -1.99
N GLN A 172 -4.77 -7.65 -1.16
CA GLN A 172 -5.37 -7.94 0.15
C GLN A 172 -6.72 -8.65 0.03
N VAL A 173 -7.39 -8.54 -1.12
CA VAL A 173 -8.63 -9.26 -1.40
C VAL A 173 -8.41 -10.78 -1.33
N LEU A 174 -7.22 -11.28 -1.68
CA LEU A 174 -6.87 -12.70 -1.53
C LEU A 174 -6.80 -13.14 -0.07
N TRP A 175 -6.51 -12.23 0.87
CA TRP A 175 -6.48 -12.57 2.30
C TRP A 175 -7.90 -12.83 2.83
N MET A 176 -8.90 -12.21 2.20
CA MET A 176 -10.32 -12.32 2.54
C MET A 176 -11.07 -13.34 1.68
N GLY A 177 -10.36 -14.15 0.88
CA GLY A 177 -10.98 -15.04 -0.12
C GLY A 177 -12.08 -15.96 0.45
N GLY A 178 -11.92 -16.43 1.69
CA GLY A 178 -12.90 -17.29 2.36
C GLY A 178 -14.20 -16.58 2.81
N GLU A 179 -14.22 -15.25 2.83
CA GLU A 179 -15.40 -14.44 3.21
C GLU A 179 -16.18 -13.95 1.98
N VAL A 180 -15.61 -14.09 0.77
CA VAL A 180 -16.21 -13.60 -0.47
C VAL A 180 -17.24 -14.59 -0.99
N ARG A 181 -18.46 -14.11 -1.25
CA ARG A 181 -19.52 -14.90 -1.91
C ARG A 181 -19.11 -15.20 -3.35
N ALA A 182 -19.29 -16.44 -3.81
CA ALA A 182 -18.89 -16.90 -5.15
C ALA A 182 -17.46 -16.44 -5.53
N PRO A 183 -16.45 -16.82 -4.73
CA PRO A 183 -15.11 -16.23 -4.79
C PRO A 183 -14.41 -16.47 -6.14
N GLU A 184 -14.67 -17.60 -6.79
CA GLU A 184 -14.13 -17.91 -8.13
C GLU A 184 -14.48 -16.88 -9.20
N ARG A 185 -15.63 -16.19 -9.05
CA ARG A 185 -16.08 -15.13 -9.97
C ARG A 185 -15.84 -13.75 -9.40
N ASN A 186 -16.13 -13.55 -8.12
CA ASN A 186 -16.12 -12.21 -7.52
C ASN A 186 -14.72 -11.74 -7.11
N LEU A 187 -13.79 -12.63 -6.76
CA LEU A 187 -12.39 -12.24 -6.52
C LEU A 187 -11.76 -11.65 -7.80
N PRO A 188 -11.78 -12.34 -8.95
CA PRO A 188 -11.25 -11.78 -10.19
C PRO A 188 -11.88 -10.43 -10.57
N LEU A 189 -13.21 -10.35 -10.56
CA LEU A 189 -13.93 -9.14 -10.95
C LEU A 189 -13.60 -7.96 -10.04
N SER A 190 -13.54 -8.18 -8.72
CA SER A 190 -13.20 -7.11 -7.77
C SER A 190 -11.79 -6.56 -7.99
N ILE A 191 -10.82 -7.43 -8.29
CA ILE A 191 -9.44 -7.03 -8.60
C ILE A 191 -9.40 -6.24 -9.92
N LEU A 192 -9.97 -6.78 -11.00
CA LEU A 192 -9.87 -6.15 -12.32
C LEU A 192 -10.58 -4.80 -12.38
N VAL A 193 -11.82 -4.73 -11.89
CA VAL A 193 -12.58 -3.47 -11.87
C VAL A 193 -11.93 -2.47 -10.94
N GLY A 194 -11.46 -2.91 -9.77
CA GLY A 194 -10.76 -2.06 -8.81
C GLY A 194 -9.48 -1.46 -9.38
N VAL A 195 -8.61 -2.29 -9.98
CA VAL A 195 -7.35 -1.84 -10.58
C VAL A 195 -7.61 -0.87 -11.75
N ALA A 196 -8.55 -1.18 -12.64
CA ALA A 196 -8.89 -0.29 -13.76
C ALA A 196 -9.42 1.07 -13.29
N ALA A 197 -10.29 1.08 -12.28
CA ALA A 197 -10.81 2.31 -11.69
C ALA A 197 -9.69 3.15 -11.05
N VAL A 198 -8.80 2.52 -10.28
CA VAL A 198 -7.66 3.21 -9.64
C VAL A 198 -6.71 3.81 -10.67
N ILE A 199 -6.34 3.07 -11.72
CA ILE A 199 -5.51 3.58 -12.81
C ILE A 199 -6.13 4.85 -13.42
N THR A 200 -7.43 4.80 -13.72
CA THR A 200 -8.15 5.91 -14.34
C THR A 200 -8.13 7.14 -13.43
N VAL A 201 -8.51 6.99 -12.16
CA VAL A 201 -8.56 8.09 -11.19
C VAL A 201 -7.17 8.67 -10.93
N TYR A 202 -6.13 7.83 -10.84
CA TYR A 202 -4.76 8.30 -10.58
C TYR A 202 -4.18 9.06 -11.76
N LEU A 203 -4.44 8.64 -13.01
CA LEU A 203 -4.02 9.39 -14.19
C LEU A 203 -4.73 10.75 -14.26
N LEU A 204 -6.02 10.78 -13.97
CA LEU A 204 -6.79 12.02 -13.94
C LEU A 204 -6.30 12.98 -12.84
N ALA A 205 -6.05 12.47 -11.63
CA ALA A 205 -5.52 13.28 -10.53
C ALA A 205 -4.11 13.82 -10.84
N ASN A 206 -3.23 13.01 -11.40
CA ASN A 206 -1.88 13.46 -11.78
C ASN A 206 -1.93 14.53 -12.88
N TRP A 207 -2.82 14.38 -13.87
CA TRP A 207 -3.07 15.43 -14.85
C TRP A 207 -3.54 16.72 -14.18
N ALA A 208 -4.49 16.64 -13.26
CA ALA A 208 -5.01 17.79 -12.52
C ALA A 208 -3.93 18.50 -11.70
N TYR A 209 -3.08 17.75 -10.99
CA TYR A 209 -1.96 18.32 -10.22
C TYR A 209 -0.97 19.04 -11.12
N LEU A 210 -0.58 18.43 -12.25
CA LEU A 210 0.34 19.04 -13.19
C LEU A 210 -0.28 20.29 -13.85
N ALA A 211 -1.58 20.27 -14.16
CA ALA A 211 -2.28 21.41 -14.73
C ALA A 211 -2.38 22.60 -13.77
N LEU A 212 -2.57 22.35 -12.47
CA LEU A 212 -2.74 23.39 -11.45
C LEU A 212 -1.41 23.91 -10.87
N LEU A 213 -0.42 23.04 -10.68
CA LEU A 213 0.82 23.36 -9.96
C LEU A 213 2.07 23.41 -10.86
N GLY A 214 2.01 22.83 -12.05
CA GLY A 214 3.20 22.59 -12.87
C GLY A 214 4.20 21.62 -12.21
N HIS A 215 5.29 21.32 -12.91
CA HIS A 215 6.29 20.33 -12.45
C HIS A 215 6.97 20.75 -11.14
N ALA A 216 7.34 22.03 -11.02
CA ALA A 216 8.02 22.56 -9.83
C ALA A 216 7.10 22.55 -8.60
N GLY A 217 5.84 22.97 -8.75
CA GLY A 217 4.87 22.96 -7.67
C GLY A 217 4.54 21.53 -7.19
N VAL A 218 4.42 20.57 -8.11
CA VAL A 218 4.24 19.15 -7.76
C VAL A 218 5.44 18.62 -6.98
N ALA A 219 6.67 18.94 -7.40
CA ALA A 219 7.88 18.46 -6.75
C ALA A 219 8.13 19.08 -5.35
N GLY A 220 7.72 20.34 -5.14
CA GLY A 220 7.92 21.05 -3.87
C GLY A 220 6.81 20.86 -2.84
N SER A 221 5.69 20.24 -3.22
CA SER A 221 4.49 20.16 -2.40
C SER A 221 4.51 18.98 -1.43
N GLN A 222 4.24 19.23 -0.16
CA GLN A 222 4.05 18.20 0.88
C GLN A 222 2.59 17.73 0.98
N THR A 223 1.62 18.58 0.58
CA THR A 223 0.18 18.27 0.64
C THR A 223 -0.49 18.47 -0.73
N LEU A 224 -0.04 17.66 -1.70
CA LEU A 224 -0.30 17.85 -3.13
C LEU A 224 -1.73 18.19 -3.52
N ALA A 225 -2.71 17.45 -3.00
CA ALA A 225 -4.12 17.72 -3.31
C ALA A 225 -4.63 19.04 -2.71
N ALA A 226 -4.22 19.35 -1.48
CA ALA A 226 -4.61 20.58 -0.80
C ALA A 226 -3.98 21.79 -1.49
N ASP A 227 -2.70 21.70 -1.83
CA ASP A 227 -1.95 22.78 -2.47
C ASP A 227 -2.46 23.04 -3.90
N ALA A 228 -2.83 21.99 -4.66
CA ALA A 228 -3.43 22.15 -5.98
C ALA A 228 -4.76 22.92 -5.94
N VAL A 229 -5.64 22.60 -4.98
CA VAL A 229 -6.93 23.30 -4.85
C VAL A 229 -6.76 24.70 -4.26
N ALA A 230 -5.71 24.94 -3.49
CA ALA A 230 -5.37 26.25 -2.94
C ALA A 230 -5.08 27.29 -4.03
N VAL A 231 -4.55 26.87 -5.19
CA VAL A 231 -4.32 27.75 -6.35
C VAL A 231 -5.59 28.47 -6.78
N VAL A 232 -6.74 27.80 -6.64
CA VAL A 232 -8.04 28.31 -7.11
C VAL A 232 -8.88 28.87 -5.97
N PHE A 233 -8.91 28.19 -4.83
CA PHE A 233 -9.82 28.51 -3.71
C PHE A 233 -9.11 29.04 -2.46
N GLY A 234 -7.82 29.35 -2.56
CA GLY A 234 -7.01 29.87 -1.45
C GLY A 234 -6.96 28.94 -0.24
N ASP A 235 -6.74 29.52 0.95
CA ASP A 235 -6.57 28.76 2.19
C ASP A 235 -7.82 27.95 2.59
N GLY A 236 -9.02 28.46 2.31
CA GLY A 236 -10.27 27.76 2.60
C GLY A 236 -10.37 26.42 1.84
N GLY A 237 -10.07 26.43 0.54
CA GLY A 237 -10.00 25.22 -0.28
C GLY A 237 -8.89 24.27 0.16
N ARG A 238 -7.72 24.82 0.49
CA ARG A 238 -6.58 24.07 1.02
C ARG A 238 -6.97 23.25 2.26
N ARG A 239 -7.59 23.90 3.24
CA ARG A 239 -7.99 23.27 4.51
C ARG A 239 -9.10 22.24 4.32
N ALA A 240 -10.07 22.52 3.45
CA ALA A 240 -11.15 21.57 3.15
C ALA A 240 -10.63 20.28 2.53
N ILE A 241 -9.71 20.37 1.56
CA ILE A 241 -9.12 19.21 0.91
C ILE A 241 -8.16 18.48 1.86
N ALA A 242 -7.33 19.21 2.62
CA ALA A 242 -6.48 18.60 3.65
C ALA A 242 -7.32 17.80 4.66
N ALA A 243 -8.46 18.32 5.11
CA ALA A 243 -9.37 17.60 6.00
C ALA A 243 -9.89 16.30 5.35
N ALA A 244 -10.29 16.37 4.08
CA ALA A 244 -10.75 15.21 3.34
C ALA A 244 -9.65 14.16 3.14
N VAL A 245 -8.40 14.57 2.88
CA VAL A 245 -7.23 13.69 2.78
C VAL A 245 -6.88 13.07 4.13
N ALA A 246 -6.97 13.84 5.23
CA ALA A 246 -6.77 13.30 6.58
C ALA A 246 -7.83 12.22 6.91
N VAL A 247 -9.12 12.50 6.69
CA VAL A 247 -10.20 11.51 6.85
C VAL A 247 -9.96 10.28 5.96
N SER A 248 -9.46 10.49 4.74
CA SER A 248 -9.07 9.42 3.85
C SER A 248 -7.97 8.53 4.47
N ALA A 249 -6.88 9.13 4.94
CA ALA A 249 -5.76 8.43 5.53
C ALA A 249 -6.17 7.65 6.78
N LEU A 250 -6.99 8.25 7.66
CA LEU A 250 -7.62 7.56 8.81
C LEU A 250 -8.41 6.32 8.39
N GLY A 251 -9.21 6.44 7.32
CA GLY A 251 -9.92 5.30 6.75
C GLY A 251 -8.98 4.20 6.29
N VAL A 252 -7.86 4.54 5.62
CA VAL A 252 -6.88 3.52 5.20
C VAL A 252 -6.22 2.86 6.42
N LEU A 253 -5.80 3.62 7.44
CA LEU A 253 -5.24 3.06 8.68
C LEU A 253 -6.19 2.04 9.33
N ASN A 254 -7.47 2.40 9.44
CA ASN A 254 -8.49 1.53 9.98
C ASN A 254 -8.66 0.26 9.12
N ALA A 255 -8.72 0.39 7.79
CA ALA A 255 -8.77 -0.76 6.89
C ALA A 255 -7.57 -1.70 7.08
N GLN A 256 -6.34 -1.17 7.16
CA GLN A 256 -5.13 -1.96 7.32
C GLN A 256 -5.16 -2.77 8.62
N LEU A 257 -5.56 -2.15 9.74
CA LEU A 257 -5.67 -2.83 11.02
C LEU A 257 -6.83 -3.84 11.09
N LEU A 258 -7.82 -3.71 10.20
CA LEU A 258 -8.92 -4.66 10.07
C LEU A 258 -8.55 -5.87 9.19
N THR A 259 -7.89 -5.65 8.06
CA THR A 259 -7.61 -6.70 7.05
C THR A 259 -6.34 -7.49 7.38
N ALA A 260 -5.27 -6.83 7.83
CA ALA A 260 -3.96 -7.45 8.05
C ALA A 260 -3.96 -8.62 9.04
N PRO A 261 -4.74 -8.62 10.14
CA PRO A 261 -4.83 -9.77 11.04
C PRO A 261 -5.29 -11.06 10.34
N ARG A 262 -6.01 -10.96 9.21
CA ARG A 262 -6.49 -12.13 8.46
C ARG A 262 -5.36 -12.96 7.86
N LEU A 263 -4.29 -12.31 7.46
CA LEU A 263 -3.09 -13.01 7.00
C LEU A 263 -2.40 -13.75 8.17
N LEU A 264 -2.38 -13.14 9.36
CA LEU A 264 -1.80 -13.76 10.56
C LEU A 264 -2.61 -14.98 11.04
N PHE A 265 -3.94 -15.01 10.84
CA PHE A 265 -4.74 -16.22 11.11
C PHE A 265 -4.30 -17.43 10.30
N ALA A 266 -3.97 -17.22 9.02
CA ALA A 266 -3.54 -18.32 8.15
C ALA A 266 -2.22 -18.94 8.66
N LEU A 267 -1.27 -18.11 9.11
CA LEU A 267 -0.04 -18.59 9.73
C LEU A 267 -0.29 -19.26 11.10
N ALA A 268 -1.16 -18.67 11.93
CA ALA A 268 -1.48 -19.20 13.25
C ALA A 268 -2.11 -20.60 13.21
N ARG A 269 -2.84 -20.92 12.13
CA ARG A 269 -3.38 -22.26 11.88
C ARG A 269 -2.29 -23.28 11.56
N ASP A 270 -1.32 -22.89 10.74
CA ASP A 270 -0.29 -23.81 10.24
C ASP A 270 0.89 -23.99 11.21
N VAL A 271 1.04 -23.07 12.18
CA VAL A 271 2.19 -23.02 13.07
C VAL A 271 1.76 -22.75 14.52
N LYS A 272 1.80 -23.80 15.36
CA LYS A 272 1.30 -23.77 16.75
C LYS A 272 1.87 -22.66 17.63
N ILE A 273 3.14 -22.26 17.44
CA ILE A 273 3.74 -21.18 18.25
C ILE A 273 3.04 -19.83 18.04
N PHE A 274 2.44 -19.62 16.87
CA PHE A 274 1.69 -18.41 16.53
C PHE A 274 0.18 -18.55 16.78
N ALA A 275 -0.28 -19.64 17.40
CA ALA A 275 -1.70 -19.90 17.63
C ALA A 275 -2.41 -18.75 18.37
N ARG A 276 -1.70 -18.04 19.26
CA ARG A 276 -2.23 -16.84 19.96
C ARG A 276 -2.57 -15.69 19.02
N LEU A 277 -1.82 -15.51 17.93
CA LEU A 277 -2.13 -14.50 16.91
C LEU A 277 -3.45 -14.80 16.21
N GLY A 278 -3.86 -16.07 16.21
CA GLY A 278 -5.12 -16.51 15.63
C GLY A 278 -6.31 -16.49 16.58
N GLN A 279 -6.17 -15.98 17.81
CA GLN A 279 -7.27 -15.94 18.78
C GLN A 279 -8.17 -14.74 18.54
N VAL A 280 -9.47 -15.00 18.45
CA VAL A 280 -10.51 -13.98 18.31
C VAL A 280 -11.21 -13.79 19.65
N HIS A 281 -11.35 -12.54 20.08
CA HIS A 281 -12.06 -12.22 21.33
C HIS A 281 -13.55 -12.59 21.22
N ALA A 282 -14.03 -13.48 22.08
CA ALA A 282 -15.36 -14.09 21.97
C ALA A 282 -16.52 -13.08 21.86
N THR A 283 -16.48 -12.00 22.63
CA THR A 283 -17.57 -10.99 22.64
C THR A 283 -17.38 -9.85 21.62
N ARG A 284 -16.15 -9.58 21.18
CA ARG A 284 -15.83 -8.43 20.31
C ARG A 284 -15.62 -8.83 18.85
N GLY A 285 -15.33 -10.10 18.60
CA GLY A 285 -14.99 -10.63 17.29
C GLY A 285 -13.61 -10.20 16.78
N THR A 286 -12.77 -9.58 17.62
CA THR A 286 -11.50 -8.93 17.19
C THR A 286 -10.27 -9.77 17.55
N PRO A 287 -9.26 -9.91 16.65
CA PRO A 287 -7.98 -10.54 16.97
C PRO A 287 -7.01 -9.58 17.63
N VAL A 288 -7.25 -9.29 18.91
CA VAL A 288 -6.45 -8.34 19.70
C VAL A 288 -4.95 -8.63 19.65
N PRO A 289 -4.45 -9.89 19.76
CA PRO A 289 -3.02 -10.15 19.71
C PRO A 289 -2.38 -9.80 18.37
N ALA A 290 -3.06 -10.08 17.25
CA ALA A 290 -2.58 -9.75 15.92
C ALA A 290 -2.54 -8.23 15.70
N ILE A 291 -3.60 -7.52 16.11
CA ILE A 291 -3.66 -6.05 16.06
C ILE A 291 -2.52 -5.45 16.89
N ALA A 292 -2.27 -5.97 18.10
CA ALA A 292 -1.20 -5.50 18.96
C ALA A 292 0.19 -5.67 18.31
N VAL A 293 0.50 -6.84 17.75
CA VAL A 293 1.80 -7.07 17.08
C VAL A 293 2.00 -6.13 15.89
N LEU A 294 0.97 -5.97 15.04
CA LEU A 294 1.03 -5.05 13.90
C LEU A 294 1.24 -3.61 14.34
N THR A 295 0.52 -3.18 15.38
CA THR A 295 0.59 -1.82 15.91
C THR A 295 1.95 -1.53 16.55
N LEU A 296 2.46 -2.46 17.37
CA LEU A 296 3.78 -2.31 18.01
C LEU A 296 4.89 -2.26 16.97
N MET A 297 4.81 -3.09 15.92
CA MET A 297 5.80 -3.05 14.85
C MET A 297 5.70 -1.77 14.02
N ALA A 298 4.49 -1.29 13.72
CA ALA A 298 4.30 -0.01 13.04
C ALA A 298 4.89 1.16 13.85
N MET A 299 4.64 1.18 15.16
CA MET A 299 5.20 2.18 16.07
C MET A 299 6.73 2.09 16.15
N ALA A 300 7.30 0.89 16.19
CA ALA A 300 8.74 0.70 16.19
C ALA A 300 9.38 1.22 14.89
N LEU A 301 8.79 0.89 13.73
CA LEU A 301 9.26 1.42 12.44
C LEU A 301 9.10 2.94 12.33
N LEU A 302 8.01 3.52 12.84
CA LEU A 302 7.83 4.97 12.92
C LEU A 302 8.95 5.64 13.74
N VAL A 303 9.27 5.10 14.92
CA VAL A 303 10.36 5.63 15.76
C VAL A 303 11.71 5.52 15.07
N LEU A 304 11.98 4.39 14.40
CA LEU A 304 13.23 4.18 13.66
C LEU A 304 13.35 5.08 12.43
N ALA A 305 12.24 5.35 11.75
CA ALA A 305 12.23 6.18 10.55
C ALA A 305 12.32 7.69 10.87
N GLY A 306 11.72 8.10 11.99
CA GLY A 306 11.60 9.51 12.40
C GLY A 306 10.42 10.23 11.73
N GLU A 307 10.28 11.52 12.03
CA GLU A 307 9.16 12.33 11.52
C GLU A 307 9.21 12.61 10.02
N ASP A 308 10.41 12.68 9.44
CA ASP A 308 10.65 12.77 7.99
C ASP A 308 10.84 11.37 7.35
N GLY A 309 10.36 10.34 8.03
CA GLY A 309 10.58 8.94 7.70
C GLY A 309 9.75 8.38 6.55
N ILE A 310 8.87 9.18 5.91
CA ILE A 310 7.91 8.71 4.90
C ILE A 310 8.63 7.96 3.77
N ASP A 311 9.62 8.58 3.14
CA ASP A 311 10.33 7.99 1.99
C ASP A 311 11.08 6.72 2.38
N ARG A 312 11.68 6.68 3.58
CA ARG A 312 12.39 5.51 4.09
C ARG A 312 11.45 4.33 4.32
N LEU A 313 10.32 4.58 4.99
CA LEU A 313 9.30 3.57 5.25
C LEU A 313 8.69 3.05 3.95
N LEU A 314 8.28 3.98 3.07
CA LEU A 314 7.67 3.65 1.78
C LEU A 314 8.62 2.82 0.92
N THR A 315 9.89 3.24 0.82
CA THR A 315 10.89 2.51 0.03
C THR A 315 11.11 1.11 0.60
N GLY A 316 11.26 0.99 1.92
CA GLY A 316 11.42 -0.32 2.58
C GLY A 316 10.22 -1.24 2.38
N VAL A 317 9.00 -0.70 2.45
CA VAL A 317 7.76 -1.45 2.18
C VAL A 317 7.75 -2.00 0.77
N VAL A 318 7.94 -1.13 -0.23
CA VAL A 318 7.82 -1.50 -1.66
C VAL A 318 8.90 -2.49 -2.07
N LEU A 319 10.11 -2.37 -1.54
CA LEU A 319 11.17 -3.34 -1.77
C LEU A 319 10.81 -4.74 -1.29
N VAL A 320 10.34 -4.84 -0.04
CA VAL A 320 9.98 -6.14 0.55
C VAL A 320 8.75 -6.70 -0.16
N ASP A 321 7.74 -5.87 -0.45
CA ASP A 321 6.53 -6.29 -1.16
C ASP A 321 6.85 -6.72 -2.60
N GLY A 322 7.70 -6.00 -3.31
CA GLY A 322 8.13 -6.30 -4.68
C GLY A 322 8.75 -7.70 -4.83
N VAL A 323 9.53 -8.16 -3.84
CA VAL A 323 10.05 -9.53 -3.82
C VAL A 323 8.89 -10.55 -3.77
N PHE A 324 7.90 -10.33 -2.90
CA PHE A 324 6.78 -11.26 -2.78
C PHE A 324 5.77 -11.12 -3.91
N PHE A 325 5.63 -9.96 -4.54
CA PHE A 325 4.87 -9.76 -5.76
C PHE A 325 5.49 -10.53 -6.92
N MET A 326 6.81 -10.42 -7.11
CA MET A 326 7.53 -11.22 -8.10
C MET A 326 7.33 -12.72 -7.85
N LEU A 327 7.54 -13.19 -6.61
CA LEU A 327 7.34 -14.60 -6.26
C LEU A 327 5.89 -15.04 -6.47
N THR A 328 4.91 -14.22 -6.11
CA THR A 328 3.49 -14.55 -6.29
C THR A 328 3.13 -14.60 -7.77
N GLY A 329 3.63 -13.67 -8.58
CA GLY A 329 3.43 -13.69 -10.03
C GLY A 329 4.00 -14.94 -10.68
N LEU A 330 5.24 -15.32 -10.30
CA LEU A 330 5.88 -16.55 -10.76
C LEU A 330 5.21 -17.82 -10.21
N ALA A 331 4.52 -17.74 -9.07
CA ALA A 331 3.78 -18.87 -8.50
C ALA A 331 2.68 -19.37 -9.46
N SER A 332 2.05 -18.49 -10.25
CA SER A 332 1.08 -18.91 -11.28
C SER A 332 1.71 -19.90 -12.29
N LEU A 333 2.93 -19.61 -12.73
CA LEU A 333 3.69 -20.46 -13.66
C LEU A 333 4.12 -21.78 -13.00
N VAL A 334 4.60 -21.71 -11.75
CA VAL A 334 5.03 -22.90 -10.99
C VAL A 334 3.85 -23.83 -10.73
N LEU A 335 2.71 -23.29 -10.27
CA LEU A 335 1.50 -24.06 -9.99
C LEU A 335 0.88 -24.65 -11.27
N ALA A 336 0.96 -23.93 -12.41
CA ALA A 336 0.57 -24.47 -13.71
C ALA A 336 1.34 -25.74 -14.07
N ARG A 337 2.64 -25.78 -13.76
CA ARG A 337 3.50 -26.94 -14.04
C ARG A 337 3.33 -28.06 -13.01
N LYS A 338 3.18 -27.74 -11.73
CA LYS A 338 2.99 -28.73 -10.66
C LYS A 338 1.61 -29.40 -10.72
N HIS A 339 0.59 -28.66 -11.13
CA HIS A 339 -0.79 -29.13 -11.15
C HIS A 339 -1.46 -28.85 -12.50
N PRO A 340 -1.01 -29.50 -13.59
CA PRO A 340 -1.50 -29.24 -14.95
C PRO A 340 -2.98 -29.57 -15.15
N HIS A 341 -3.52 -30.49 -14.34
CA HIS A 341 -4.92 -30.92 -14.38
C HIS A 341 -5.81 -30.25 -13.33
N ALA A 342 -5.28 -29.31 -12.54
CA ALA A 342 -6.11 -28.57 -11.60
C ALA A 342 -7.19 -27.77 -12.35
N GLN A 343 -8.41 -27.78 -11.82
CA GLN A 343 -9.46 -26.93 -12.35
C GLN A 343 -9.03 -25.47 -12.17
N ARG A 344 -9.09 -24.71 -13.26
CA ARG A 344 -8.81 -23.27 -13.28
C ARG A 344 -10.12 -22.56 -13.53
N PRO A 345 -10.84 -22.11 -12.48
CA PRO A 345 -12.17 -21.51 -12.64
C PRO A 345 -12.15 -20.29 -13.56
N VAL A 346 -11.04 -19.54 -13.53
CA VAL A 346 -10.77 -18.43 -14.41
C VAL A 346 -9.36 -18.57 -14.99
N ARG A 347 -9.23 -18.25 -16.28
CA ARG A 347 -7.94 -18.13 -16.97
C ARG A 347 -7.84 -16.72 -17.54
N MET A 348 -6.84 -15.97 -17.12
CA MET A 348 -6.68 -14.60 -17.61
C MET A 348 -5.98 -14.59 -18.96
N PRO A 349 -6.35 -13.65 -19.85
CA PRO A 349 -5.74 -13.57 -21.18
C PRO A 349 -4.23 -13.32 -21.07
N GLY A 350 -3.48 -13.88 -22.02
CA GLY A 350 -2.03 -13.66 -22.10
C GLY A 350 -1.19 -14.53 -21.16
N PHE A 351 -1.75 -15.57 -20.53
CA PHE A 351 -0.93 -16.61 -19.89
C PHE A 351 -0.08 -17.35 -20.96
N PRO A 352 1.23 -17.60 -20.74
CA PRO A 352 2.03 -17.31 -19.54
C PRO A 352 2.77 -15.96 -19.56
N LEU A 353 2.60 -15.15 -20.61
CA LEU A 353 3.34 -13.90 -20.80
C LEU A 353 3.01 -12.84 -19.73
N VAL A 354 1.74 -12.65 -19.38
CA VAL A 354 1.31 -11.65 -18.38
C VAL A 354 1.97 -11.83 -17.00
N PRO A 355 1.91 -13.00 -16.34
CA PRO A 355 2.60 -13.21 -15.07
C PRO A 355 4.12 -13.10 -15.19
N LEU A 356 4.71 -13.46 -16.33
CA LEU A 356 6.14 -13.29 -16.58
C LEU A 356 6.52 -11.81 -16.68
N LEU A 357 5.78 -11.01 -17.44
CA LEU A 357 6.01 -9.57 -17.59
C LEU A 357 5.82 -8.85 -16.25
N PHE A 358 4.82 -9.23 -15.45
CA PHE A 358 4.65 -8.71 -14.11
C PHE A 358 5.88 -9.00 -13.23
N GLY A 359 6.33 -10.27 -13.18
CA GLY A 359 7.52 -10.64 -12.41
C GLY A 359 8.79 -9.94 -12.89
N LEU A 360 8.96 -9.73 -14.20
CA LEU A 360 10.09 -8.99 -14.77
C LEU A 360 10.03 -7.49 -14.44
N ALA A 361 8.83 -6.90 -14.40
CA ALA A 361 8.67 -5.51 -14.01
C ALA A 361 9.03 -5.29 -12.54
N GLU A 362 8.59 -6.18 -11.65
CA GLU A 362 8.99 -6.18 -10.23
C GLU A 362 10.51 -6.37 -10.07
N LEU A 363 11.11 -7.30 -10.82
CA LEU A 363 12.57 -7.48 -10.83
C LEU A 363 13.29 -6.21 -11.29
N GLY A 364 12.81 -5.57 -12.37
CA GLY A 364 13.37 -4.33 -12.88
C GLY A 364 13.31 -3.19 -11.86
N MET A 365 12.21 -3.06 -11.14
CA MET A 365 12.08 -2.12 -10.03
C MET A 365 13.11 -2.43 -8.93
N LEU A 366 13.19 -3.68 -8.47
CA LEU A 366 14.15 -4.10 -7.42
C LEU A 366 15.59 -3.79 -7.82
N VAL A 367 15.97 -4.09 -9.07
CA VAL A 367 17.30 -3.77 -9.60
C VAL A 367 17.53 -2.26 -9.61
N GLY A 368 16.56 -1.48 -10.08
CA GLY A 368 16.70 -0.02 -10.13
C GLY A 368 16.87 0.62 -8.74
N VAL A 369 16.17 0.13 -7.72
CA VAL A 369 16.35 0.57 -6.32
C VAL A 369 17.73 0.19 -5.78
N TRP A 370 18.26 -0.97 -6.14
CA TRP A 370 19.62 -1.36 -5.78
C TRP A 370 20.69 -0.47 -6.42
N LEU A 371 20.44 -0.02 -7.65
CA LEU A 371 21.37 0.84 -8.38
C LEU A 371 21.37 2.27 -7.86
N ASP A 372 20.25 2.80 -7.41
CA ASP A 372 20.13 4.16 -6.88
C ASP A 372 20.74 4.29 -5.46
N PRO A 373 21.85 5.04 -5.28
CA PRO A 373 22.48 5.22 -3.98
C PRO A 373 21.57 5.85 -2.91
N ALA A 374 20.59 6.67 -3.30
CA ALA A 374 19.71 7.37 -2.36
C ALA A 374 18.80 6.40 -1.61
N VAL A 375 18.38 5.32 -2.25
CA VAL A 375 17.43 4.33 -1.73
C VAL A 375 18.06 2.96 -1.45
N ARG A 376 19.31 2.74 -1.87
CA ARG A 376 20.05 1.48 -1.64
C ARG A 376 20.12 1.07 -0.17
N GLY A 377 20.23 2.03 0.75
CA GLY A 377 20.23 1.74 2.19
C GLY A 377 18.97 1.00 2.64
N ALA A 378 17.79 1.42 2.14
CA ALA A 378 16.53 0.73 2.40
C ALA A 378 16.50 -0.66 1.74
N ALA A 379 17.12 -0.84 0.57
CA ALA A 379 17.25 -2.15 -0.10
C ALA A 379 18.02 -3.16 0.75
N VAL A 380 19.14 -2.73 1.32
CA VAL A 380 19.95 -3.55 2.23
C VAL A 380 19.16 -3.94 3.48
N ILE A 381 18.44 -2.99 4.09
CA ILE A 381 17.61 -3.24 5.28
C ILE A 381 16.50 -4.24 4.95
N GLY A 382 15.77 -4.03 3.85
CA GLY A 382 14.68 -4.91 3.41
C GLY A 382 15.16 -6.34 3.12
N ALA A 383 16.27 -6.48 2.38
CA ALA A 383 16.89 -7.78 2.12
C ALA A 383 17.39 -8.45 3.42
N GLY A 384 17.99 -7.67 4.32
CA GLY A 384 18.39 -8.13 5.65
C GLY A 384 17.21 -8.64 6.46
N TRP A 385 16.06 -7.95 6.39
CA TRP A 385 14.84 -8.35 7.09
C TRP A 385 14.25 -9.67 6.56
N ILE A 386 14.27 -9.88 5.24
CA ILE A 386 13.92 -11.16 4.62
C ILE A 386 14.91 -12.26 5.10
N GLY A 387 16.19 -11.94 5.20
CA GLY A 387 17.22 -12.81 5.76
C GLY A 387 16.94 -13.20 7.22
N VAL A 388 16.57 -12.24 8.07
CA VAL A 388 16.16 -12.49 9.46
C VAL A 388 14.95 -13.41 9.52
N ALA A 389 13.93 -13.17 8.69
CA ALA A 389 12.76 -14.05 8.61
C ALA A 389 13.15 -15.50 8.25
N LEU A 390 14.05 -15.66 7.28
CA LEU A 390 14.56 -16.96 6.87
C LEU A 390 15.36 -17.63 7.99
N LEU A 391 16.25 -16.90 8.66
CA LEU A 391 17.04 -17.42 9.78
C LEU A 391 16.15 -17.84 10.96
N LEU A 392 15.13 -17.05 11.29
CA LEU A 392 14.15 -17.41 12.31
C LEU A 392 13.40 -18.69 11.94
N TYR A 393 13.03 -18.86 10.67
CA TYR A 393 12.40 -20.08 10.19
C TYR A 393 13.33 -21.29 10.34
N LEU A 394 14.58 -21.18 9.86
CA LEU A 394 15.55 -22.26 9.92
C LEU A 394 15.93 -22.62 11.37
N TRP A 395 16.13 -21.64 12.23
CA TRP A 395 16.43 -21.87 13.64
C TRP A 395 15.30 -22.61 14.36
N ARG A 396 14.03 -22.25 14.06
CA ARG A 396 12.89 -22.75 14.81
C ARG A 396 12.25 -24.03 14.27
N PHE A 397 12.33 -24.26 12.95
CA PHE A 397 11.58 -25.33 12.27
C PHE A 397 12.46 -26.36 11.56
N ARG A 398 13.79 -26.22 11.57
CA ARG A 398 14.70 -27.21 10.96
C ARG A 398 15.04 -28.39 11.91
N THR A 399 14.59 -28.34 13.16
CA THR A 399 14.81 -29.36 14.19
C THR A 399 13.57 -30.22 14.51
N GLY A 400 12.55 -30.21 13.66
CA GLY A 400 11.28 -30.91 13.88
C GLY A 400 10.87 -31.83 12.74
#